data_AF-A0A2D7C4H3-F1
#
_entry.id   AF-A0A2D7C4H3-F1
#
_cell.length_a   1.000
_cell.length_b   1.000
_cell.length_c   1.000
_cell.angle_alpha   90.00
_cell.angle_beta   90.00
_cell.angle_gamma   90.00
#
_symmetry.space_group_name_H-M   'P 1'
#
loop_
_entity.id
_entity.type
_entity.pdbx_description
1 polymer ?
#
loop_
_entity_poly.entity_id
_entity_poly.type
_entity_poly.pdbx_seq_one_letter_code
_entity_poly.pdbx_strand_id
1 'polypeptide(L)'
;MADLSINPVSISQSNLKGPDNFSSGVSNNNKDFSKTVTDALDTVAEMQSASGEIKTKYEMGQENDLAKVMLKSQVSGLAFDLTLNVRNKVLSAYKDIMSMPV
;
A
#
# COMPACT_ATOMS: atom_id res chain seq x y z
N MET A 1 -20.75 42.71 -24.25
CA MET A 1 -20.33 42.01 -23.02
C MET A 1 -21.35 40.90 -22.80
N ALA A 2 -20.98 39.64 -23.04
CA ALA A 2 -21.85 38.49 -22.79
C ALA A 2 -21.37 37.85 -21.49
N ASP A 3 -22.22 37.93 -20.47
CA ASP A 3 -22.03 37.29 -19.17
C ASP A 3 -22.24 35.78 -19.34
N LEU A 4 -21.13 35.02 -19.38
CA LEU A 4 -21.16 33.56 -19.39
C LEU A 4 -21.22 33.08 -17.95
N SER A 5 -22.44 33.01 -17.41
CA SER A 5 -22.72 32.39 -16.12
C SER A 5 -22.25 30.93 -16.13
N ILE A 6 -21.11 30.65 -15.49
CA ILE A 6 -20.58 29.30 -15.28
C ILE A 6 -21.41 28.68 -14.16
N ASN A 7 -22.39 27.87 -14.54
CA ASN A 7 -23.15 27.06 -13.60
C ASN A 7 -22.25 25.95 -13.04
N PRO A 8 -21.99 25.87 -11.72
CA PRO A 8 -21.18 24.79 -11.17
C PRO A 8 -21.95 23.48 -11.28
N VAL A 9 -21.37 22.52 -11.99
CA VAL A 9 -21.88 21.15 -12.06
C VAL A 9 -21.92 20.57 -10.63
N SER A 10 -23.12 20.30 -10.14
CA SER A 10 -23.33 19.61 -8.87
C SER A 10 -23.03 18.13 -9.08
N ILE A 11 -21.81 17.73 -8.73
CA ILE A 11 -21.38 16.33 -8.74
C ILE A 11 -22.15 15.65 -7.61
N SER A 12 -23.16 14.87 -7.96
CA SER A 12 -23.87 14.00 -7.02
C SER A 12 -22.87 13.03 -6.41
N GLN A 13 -22.65 13.12 -5.10
CA GLN A 13 -21.98 12.11 -4.29
C GLN A 13 -22.83 10.83 -4.34
N SER A 14 -22.53 9.95 -5.29
CA SER A 14 -23.01 8.57 -5.29
C SER A 14 -21.81 7.63 -5.40
N ASN A 15 -21.63 6.82 -4.37
CA ASN A 15 -20.91 5.55 -4.31
C ASN A 15 -19.42 5.51 -3.91
N LEU A 16 -19.02 6.23 -2.86
CA LEU A 16 -17.87 5.80 -2.04
C LEU A 16 -18.33 4.83 -0.95
N LYS A 17 -18.71 3.61 -1.35
CA LYS A 17 -18.76 2.47 -0.45
C LYS A 17 -17.37 1.83 -0.48
N GLY A 18 -16.48 2.36 0.36
CA GLY A 18 -15.22 1.70 0.64
C GLY A 18 -15.47 0.32 1.28
N PRO A 19 -14.50 -0.60 1.26
CA PRO A 19 -14.61 -1.83 2.02
C PRO A 19 -14.61 -1.49 3.52
N ASP A 20 -15.79 -1.52 4.12
CA ASP A 20 -16.03 -1.45 5.56
C ASP A 20 -15.57 -2.77 6.21
N ASN A 21 -14.26 -2.96 6.39
CA ASN A 21 -13.70 -4.11 7.13
C ASN A 21 -12.40 -3.75 7.88
N PHE A 22 -12.43 -2.72 8.72
CA PHE A 22 -11.41 -2.57 9.76
C PHE A 22 -12.05 -2.07 11.05
N SER A 23 -13.04 -2.82 11.54
CA SER A 23 -13.52 -2.68 12.91
C SER A 23 -13.38 -4.00 13.64
N SER A 24 -12.76 -3.89 14.81
CA SER A 24 -12.97 -4.72 16.00
C SER A 24 -12.28 -6.07 16.02
N GLY A 25 -11.29 -6.16 16.92
CA GLY A 25 -10.81 -7.46 17.37
C GLY A 25 -9.66 -7.50 18.35
N VAL A 26 -9.14 -6.39 18.93
CA VAL A 26 -8.02 -6.37 19.91
C VAL A 26 -8.31 -7.22 21.16
N SER A 27 -8.14 -8.54 21.08
CA SER A 27 -7.98 -9.52 22.17
C SER A 27 -7.82 -10.94 21.58
N ASN A 28 -6.72 -11.14 20.84
CA ASN A 28 -6.08 -12.42 20.42
C ASN A 28 -5.06 -12.20 19.28
N ASN A 29 -4.99 -10.98 18.74
CA ASN A 29 -4.31 -10.62 17.47
C ASN A 29 -2.78 -10.62 17.44
N ASN A 30 -2.04 -10.95 18.50
CA ASN A 30 -0.58 -10.85 18.39
C ASN A 30 -0.06 -11.84 17.31
N LYS A 31 -0.67 -13.04 17.25
CA LYS A 31 -0.36 -14.06 16.26
C LYS A 31 -0.87 -13.72 14.85
N ASP A 32 -2.08 -13.16 14.75
CA ASP A 32 -2.68 -12.75 13.46
C ASP A 32 -2.00 -11.51 12.88
N PHE A 33 -1.55 -10.58 13.72
CA PHE A 33 -0.80 -9.40 13.31
C PHE A 33 0.62 -9.76 12.87
N SER A 34 1.35 -10.58 13.63
CA SER A 34 2.65 -11.10 13.18
C SER A 34 2.51 -11.88 11.87
N LYS A 35 1.47 -12.71 11.73
CA LYS A 35 1.19 -13.41 10.47
C LYS A 35 0.92 -12.43 9.32
N THR A 36 0.11 -11.39 9.54
CA THR A 36 -0.18 -10.36 8.52
C THR A 36 1.08 -9.59 8.12
N VAL A 37 1.96 -9.27 9.07
CA VAL A 37 3.24 -8.60 8.80
C VAL A 37 4.20 -9.53 8.05
N THR A 38 4.26 -10.80 8.40
CA THR A 38 5.03 -11.82 7.66
C THR A 38 4.50 -11.98 6.24
N ASP A 39 3.18 -12.13 6.06
CA ASP A 39 2.54 -12.26 4.75
C ASP A 39 2.79 -10.99 3.89
N ALA A 40 2.82 -9.79 4.50
CA ALA A 40 3.18 -8.55 3.82
C ALA A 40 4.66 -8.49 3.41
N LEU A 41 5.57 -9.00 4.24
CA LEU A 41 7.00 -9.10 3.90
C LEU A 41 7.23 -10.11 2.76
N ASP A 42 6.54 -11.24 2.77
CA ASP A 42 6.57 -12.23 1.68
C ASP A 42 6.03 -11.62 0.38
N THR A 43 4.97 -10.82 0.46
CA THR A 43 4.43 -10.07 -0.70
C THR A 43 5.47 -9.10 -1.27
N VAL A 44 6.25 -8.42 -0.43
CA VAL A 44 7.34 -7.53 -0.91
C VAL A 44 8.46 -8.33 -1.57
N ALA A 45 8.84 -9.49 -1.03
CA ALA A 45 9.82 -10.37 -1.65
C ALA A 45 9.35 -10.88 -3.02
N GLU A 46 8.07 -11.22 -3.14
CA GLU A 46 7.46 -11.64 -4.40
C GLU A 46 7.40 -10.49 -5.41
N MET A 47 7.04 -9.28 -4.98
CA MET A 47 7.11 -8.08 -5.81
C MET A 47 8.53 -7.76 -6.29
N GLN A 48 9.55 -7.99 -5.45
CA GLN A 48 10.95 -7.79 -5.81
C GLN A 48 11.41 -8.79 -6.87
N SER A 49 10.99 -10.05 -6.76
CA SER A 49 11.24 -11.10 -7.75
C SER A 49 10.51 -10.81 -9.09
N ALA A 50 9.22 -10.46 -9.01
CA ALA A 50 8.43 -10.08 -10.18
C ALA A 50 8.98 -8.82 -10.87
N SER A 51 9.49 -7.85 -10.10
CA SER A 51 10.18 -6.67 -10.64
C SER A 51 11.44 -7.06 -11.41
N GLY A 52 12.24 -8.00 -10.90
CA GLY A 52 13.38 -8.57 -11.61
C GLY A 52 12.98 -9.23 -12.93
N GLU A 53 11.91 -10.01 -12.92
CA GLU A 53 11.38 -10.69 -14.11
C GLU A 53 10.83 -9.69 -15.16
N ILE A 54 10.15 -8.64 -14.71
CA ILE A 54 9.69 -7.53 -15.56
C ILE A 54 10.89 -6.79 -16.15
N LYS A 55 11.95 -6.58 -15.39
CA LYS A 55 13.19 -5.93 -15.85
C LYS A 55 13.86 -6.73 -16.95
N THR A 56 13.94 -8.05 -16.79
CA THR A 56 14.45 -8.96 -17.81
C THR A 56 13.55 -8.98 -19.05
N LYS A 57 12.21 -9.00 -18.89
CA LYS A 57 11.25 -8.91 -20.01
C LYS A 57 11.30 -7.55 -20.74
N TYR A 58 11.58 -6.48 -20.02
CA TYR A 58 11.78 -5.14 -20.57
C TYR A 58 13.10 -5.04 -21.36
N GLU A 59 14.20 -5.59 -20.83
CA GLU A 59 15.49 -5.70 -21.53
C GLU A 59 15.40 -6.59 -22.78
N MET A 60 14.48 -7.58 -22.80
CA MET A 60 14.16 -8.40 -23.96
C MET A 60 13.24 -7.72 -24.99
N GLY A 61 12.76 -6.49 -24.74
CA GLY A 61 11.98 -5.72 -25.71
C GLY A 61 10.50 -6.12 -25.85
N GLN A 62 9.93 -6.83 -24.87
CA GLN A 62 8.55 -7.31 -24.95
C GLN A 62 7.47 -6.31 -24.47
N GLU A 63 7.82 -5.22 -23.78
CA GLU A 63 6.84 -4.20 -23.38
C GLU A 63 7.34 -2.76 -23.64
N ASN A 64 6.71 -2.09 -24.61
CA ASN A 64 6.97 -0.72 -25.07
C ASN A 64 6.46 0.37 -24.10
N ASP A 65 6.32 0.07 -22.80
CA ASP A 65 5.59 0.91 -21.84
C ASP A 65 6.51 1.41 -20.73
N LEU A 66 7.50 2.22 -21.12
CA LEU A 66 8.43 2.92 -20.22
C LEU A 66 7.67 3.69 -19.11
N ALA A 67 6.48 4.23 -19.42
CA ALA A 67 5.62 4.91 -18.46
C ALA A 67 5.15 3.98 -17.34
N LYS A 68 4.75 2.74 -17.66
CA LYS A 68 4.37 1.73 -16.67
C LYS A 68 5.55 1.32 -15.78
N VAL A 69 6.75 1.15 -16.34
CA VAL A 69 7.96 0.83 -15.56
C VAL A 69 8.32 1.96 -14.60
N MET A 70 8.28 3.22 -15.06
CA MET A 70 8.56 4.38 -14.21
C MET A 70 7.50 4.57 -13.11
N LEU A 71 6.22 4.39 -13.43
CA LEU A 71 5.15 4.44 -12.43
C LEU A 71 5.33 3.34 -11.38
N LYS A 72 5.62 2.10 -11.80
CA LYS A 72 5.89 0.99 -10.87
C LYS A 72 7.12 1.27 -10.00
N SER A 73 8.18 1.85 -10.55
CA SER A 73 9.36 2.25 -9.78
C SER A 73 9.03 3.31 -8.73
N GLN A 74 8.20 4.31 -9.07
CA GLN A 74 7.76 5.36 -8.15
C GLN A 74 6.90 4.80 -7.01
N VAL A 75 5.95 3.91 -7.36
CA VAL A 75 5.06 3.23 -6.41
C VAL A 75 5.86 2.30 -5.50
N SER A 76 6.84 1.57 -6.04
CA SER A 76 7.69 0.66 -5.27
C SER A 76 8.58 1.40 -4.27
N GLY A 77 9.11 2.58 -4.65
CA GLY A 77 9.85 3.46 -3.73
C GLY A 77 8.97 3.92 -2.56
N LEU A 78 7.77 4.44 -2.86
CA LEU A 78 6.82 4.87 -1.83
C LEU A 78 6.37 3.73 -0.92
N ALA A 79 6.12 2.53 -1.47
CA ALA A 79 5.73 1.35 -0.70
C ALA A 79 6.87 0.86 0.22
N PHE A 80 8.12 0.99 -0.21
CA PHE A 80 9.29 0.66 0.61
C PHE A 80 9.41 1.60 1.82
N ASP A 81 9.29 2.91 1.60
CA ASP A 81 9.32 3.90 2.68
C ASP A 81 8.17 3.70 3.68
N LEU A 82 6.98 3.36 3.18
CA LEU A 82 5.85 3.01 4.02
C LEU A 82 6.14 1.75 4.86
N THR A 83 6.76 0.74 4.26
CA THR A 83 7.12 -0.52 4.94
C THR A 83 8.11 -0.29 6.08
N LEU A 84 9.11 0.58 5.89
CA LEU A 84 10.05 0.94 6.95
C LEU A 84 9.35 1.63 8.13
N ASN A 85 8.39 2.52 7.84
CA ASN A 85 7.59 3.19 8.86
C ASN A 85 6.69 2.21 9.62
N VAL A 86 6.02 1.30 8.92
CA VAL A 86 5.18 0.27 9.53
C VAL A 86 6.02 -0.67 10.39
N ARG A 87 7.18 -1.14 9.90
CA ARG A 87 8.10 -2.02 10.65
C ARG A 87 8.48 -1.42 12.00
N ASN A 88 8.93 -0.16 12.01
CA ASN A 88 9.35 0.48 13.25
C ASN A 88 8.18 0.61 14.24
N LYS A 89 6.98 0.93 13.74
CA LYS A 89 5.77 1.09 14.57
C LYS A 89 5.25 -0.24 15.11
N VAL A 90 5.35 -1.32 14.34
CA VAL A 90 5.09 -2.71 14.74
C VAL A 90 6.04 -3.13 15.86
N LEU A 91 7.34 -2.88 15.70
CA LEU A 91 8.35 -3.20 16.71
C LEU A 91 8.12 -2.42 18.01
N SER A 92 7.78 -1.14 17.90
CA SER A 92 7.42 -0.31 19.06
C SER A 92 6.17 -0.82 19.76
N ALA A 93 5.10 -1.16 19.04
CA ALA A 93 3.87 -1.68 19.65
C ALA A 93 4.08 -3.05 20.32
N TYR A 94 4.88 -3.93 19.73
CA TYR A 94 5.28 -5.19 20.36
C TYR A 94 6.05 -4.94 21.66
N LYS A 95 7.04 -4.04 21.61
CA LYS A 95 7.82 -3.64 22.80
C LYS A 95 6.95 -2.99 23.87
N ASP A 96 5.96 -2.18 23.49
CA ASP A 96 5.06 -1.47 24.40
C ASP A 96 4.12 -2.44 25.12
N ILE A 97 3.53 -3.42 24.41
CA ILE A 97 2.76 -4.52 25.01
C ILE A 97 3.62 -5.35 25.97
N MET A 98 4.90 -5.58 25.64
CA MET A 98 5.82 -6.36 26.48
C MET A 98 6.37 -5.55 27.67
N SER A 99 6.44 -4.22 27.56
CA SER A 99 6.94 -3.33 28.61
C SER A 99 5.84 -2.83 29.54
N MET A 100 4.57 -3.13 29.25
CA MET A 100 3.46 -2.88 30.16
C MET A 100 3.55 -3.93 31.29
N PRO A 101 3.93 -3.54 32.53
CA PRO A 101 3.83 -4.46 33.64
C PRO A 101 2.35 -4.69 33.92
N VAL A 102 1.97 -5.96 34.06
CA VAL A 102 0.63 -6.37 34.52
C VAL A 102 0.32 -5.81 35.91
#